data_AF-A0A497KCB3-F1
#
_entry.id   AF-A0A497KCB3-F1
#
_cell.length_a   1.000
_cell.length_b   1.000
_cell.length_c   1.000
_cell.angle_alpha   90.00
_cell.angle_beta   90.00
_cell.angle_gamma   90.00
#
_symmetry.space_group_name_H-M   'P 1'
#
loop_
_entity.id
_entity.type
_entity.pdbx_description
1 polymer ?
#
loop_
_entity_poly.entity_id
_entity_poly.type
_entity_poly.pdbx_seq_one_letter_code
_entity_poly.pdbx_strand_id
1 'polypeptide(L)' 'MYERVKVPIFGCGGITNWKNAIEFMVAGASAIQVGTALAIKGIEDFNSILKGIKTYVKKRGLRSINEIVGLSHNL' A
#
# COMPACT_ATOMS: atom_id res chain seq x y z
N MET A 1 -4.31 3.05 15.39
CA MET A 1 -5.07 4.13 14.71
C MET A 1 -6.26 3.55 13.97
N TYR A 2 -6.04 2.61 13.04
CA TYR A 2 -7.09 1.96 12.23
C TYR A 2 -8.34 1.54 13.02
N GLU A 3 -8.20 0.80 14.12
CA GLU A 3 -9.35 0.35 14.93
C GLU A 3 -10.08 1.46 15.68
N ARG A 4 -9.42 2.60 15.90
CA ARG A 4 -9.93 3.69 16.75
C ARG A 4 -10.68 4.77 15.97
N VAL A 5 -10.56 4.80 14.64
CA VAL A 5 -11.17 5.83 13.79
C VAL A 5 -11.88 5.21 12.59
N LYS A 6 -13.00 5.81 12.17
CA LYS A 6 -13.78 5.36 11.01
C LYS A 6 -13.48 6.13 9.71
N VAL A 7 -12.33 6.82 9.66
CA VAL A 7 -11.92 7.61 8.49
C VAL A 7 -10.85 6.88 7.67
N PRO A 8 -10.80 7.08 6.33
CA PRO A 8 -9.72 6.54 5.51
C PRO A 8 -8.35 7.00 6.00
N ILE A 9 -7.39 6.09 6.08
CA ILE A 9 -6.02 6.38 6.54
C ILE A 9 -5.09 6.45 5.34
N PHE A 10 -4.29 7.51 5.27
CA PHE A 10 -3.27 7.69 4.23
C PHE A 10 -1.91 7.37 4.85
N GLY A 11 -1.29 6.28 4.41
CA GLY A 11 0.03 5.85 4.88
C GLY A 11 1.15 6.65 4.20
N CYS A 12 2.11 7.13 4.98
CA CYS A 12 3.24 7.89 4.47
C CYS A 12 4.53 7.52 5.21
N GLY A 13 5.66 7.61 4.51
CA GLY A 13 7.00 7.40 5.07
C GLY A 13 7.57 6.01 4.74
N GLY A 14 8.79 5.97 4.22
CA GLY A 14 9.55 4.73 4.02
C GLY A 14 9.09 3.80 2.89
N ILE A 15 8.11 4.20 2.08
CA ILE A 15 7.61 3.38 0.96
C ILE A 15 8.57 3.51 -0.22
N THR A 16 9.35 2.47 -0.48
CA THR A 16 10.39 2.45 -1.54
C THR A 16 10.16 1.37 -2.60
N ASN A 17 9.16 0.50 -2.38
CA ASN A 17 8.79 -0.60 -3.26
C ASN A 17 7.34 -1.05 -2.98
N TRP A 18 6.81 -1.93 -3.83
CA TRP A 18 5.44 -2.43 -3.73
C TRP A 18 5.15 -3.23 -2.46
N LYS A 19 6.13 -3.93 -1.86
CA LYS A 19 5.91 -4.72 -0.64
C LYS A 19 5.58 -3.80 0.54
N ASN A 20 6.31 -2.69 0.66
CA ASN A 20 5.98 -1.69 1.68
C ASN A 20 4.57 -1.14 1.46
N ALA A 21 4.16 -0.87 0.20
CA ALA A 21 2.80 -0.46 -0.08
C ALA A 21 1.76 -1.49 0.42
N ILE A 22 1.98 -2.78 0.16
CA ILE A 22 1.13 -3.88 0.66
C ILE A 22 1.10 -3.89 2.20
N GLU A 23 2.25 -3.79 2.86
CA GLU A 23 2.36 -3.77 4.33
C GLU A 23 1.55 -2.63 4.94
N PHE A 24 1.65 -1.42 4.37
CA PHE A 24 0.86 -0.28 4.81
C PHE A 24 -0.64 -0.52 4.64
N MET A 25 -1.06 -1.12 3.53
CA MET A 25 -2.48 -1.43 3.33
C MET A 25 -2.97 -2.50 4.31
N VAL A 26 -2.20 -3.58 4.50
CA VAL A 26 -2.49 -4.62 5.52
C VAL A 26 -2.57 -4.04 6.93
N ALA A 27 -1.75 -3.04 7.25
CA ALA A 27 -1.77 -2.31 8.51
C ALA A 27 -2.97 -1.34 8.66
N GLY A 28 -3.73 -1.08 7.59
CA GLY A 28 -4.96 -0.28 7.63
C GLY A 28 -4.94 1.00 6.78
N ALA A 29 -3.89 1.25 6.00
CA ALA A 29 -3.88 2.37 5.06
C ALA A 29 -4.83 2.11 3.88
N SER A 30 -5.72 3.06 3.58
CA SER A 30 -6.60 3.05 2.41
C SER A 30 -5.90 3.61 1.17
N ALA A 31 -4.88 4.45 1.36
CA ALA A 31 -4.04 5.00 0.32
C ALA A 31 -2.60 5.16 0.84
N ILE A 32 -1.64 5.32 -0.06
CA ILE A 32 -0.23 5.53 0.29
C ILE A 32 0.38 6.75 -0.40
N GLN A 33 1.38 7.34 0.24
CA GLN A 33 2.16 8.47 -0.27
C GLN A 33 3.63 8.07 -0.46
N VAL A 34 4.20 8.44 -1.61
CA VAL A 34 5.60 8.17 -1.95
C VAL A 34 6.28 9.49 -2.26
N GLY A 35 7.19 9.92 -1.36
CA GLY A 35 7.93 11.18 -1.49
C GLY A 35 9.42 10.97 -1.73
N THR A 36 10.14 10.49 -0.71
CA THR A 36 11.60 10.33 -0.77
C THR A 36 12.06 9.42 -1.91
N ALA A 37 11.36 8.31 -2.14
CA ALA A 37 11.71 7.40 -3.24
C ALA A 37 11.48 8.05 -4.61
N LEU A 38 10.41 8.85 -4.77
CA LEU A 38 10.17 9.64 -5.98
C LEU A 38 11.29 10.66 -6.21
N ALA A 39 11.71 11.38 -5.17
CA ALA A 39 12.76 12.39 -5.28
C ALA A 39 14.11 11.79 -5.71
N ILE A 40 14.42 10.56 -5.28
CA ILE A 40 15.70 9.89 -5.57
C ILE A 40 15.68 9.16 -6.92
N LYS A 41 14.58 8.46 -7.23
CA LYS A 41 14.50 7.54 -8.37
C LYS A 41 13.69 8.06 -9.56
N GLY A 42 13.02 9.19 -9.39
CA GLY A 42 12.12 9.75 -10.40
C GLY A 42 10.80 9.02 -10.52
N ILE A 43 9.97 9.47 -11.47
CA ILE A 43 8.58 9.05 -11.63
C ILE A 43 8.41 7.57 -12.02
N GLU A 44 9.45 6.98 -12.61
CA GLU A 44 9.51 5.57 -13.01
C GLU A 44 9.30 4.60 -11.83
N ASP A 45 9.66 5.01 -10.60
CA ASP A 45 9.49 4.20 -9.40
C ASP A 45 8.00 3.91 -9.13
N PHE A 46 7.10 4.82 -9.49
CA PHE A 46 5.65 4.58 -9.39
C PHE A 46 5.17 3.44 -10.29
N ASN A 47 5.72 3.31 -11.50
CA ASN A 47 5.35 2.23 -12.41
C ASN A 47 5.75 0.86 -11.85
N SER A 48 6.93 0.79 -11.23
CA SER A 48 7.43 -0.42 -10.56
C SER A 48 6.53 -0.81 -9.38
N ILE A 49 6.19 0.17 -8.52
CA ILE A 49 5.29 -0.03 -7.37
C ILE A 49 3.92 -0.52 -7.86
N LEU A 50 3.32 0.19 -8.82
CA LEU A 50 2.00 -0.14 -9.35
C LEU A 50 1.95 -1.54 -9.99
N LYS A 51 2.98 -1.89 -10.78
CA LYS A 51 3.09 -3.23 -11.39
C LYS A 51 3.22 -4.32 -10.33
N GLY A 52 3.99 -4.07 -9.27
CA GLY A 52 4.14 -4.99 -8.14
C GLY A 52 2.81 -5.23 -7.41
N ILE A 53 2.08 -4.15 -7.10
CA ILE A 53 0.74 -4.22 -6.48
C ILE A 53 -0.23 -5.01 -7.36
N LYS A 54 -0.33 -4.67 -8.66
CA LYS A 54 -1.20 -5.39 -9.61
C LYS A 54 -0.86 -6.88 -9.69
N THR A 55 0.43 -7.21 -9.70
CA THR A 55 0.91 -8.60 -9.71
C THR A 55 0.53 -9.32 -8.43
N TYR A 56 0.67 -8.67 -7.28
CA TYR A 56 0.28 -9.23 -5.98
C TYR A 56 -1.22 -9.53 -5.93
N VAL A 57 -2.07 -8.58 -6.30
CA VAL A 57 -3.54 -8.74 -6.37
C VAL A 57 -3.91 -9.94 -7.24
N LYS A 58 -3.36 -10.01 -8.46
CA LYS A 58 -3.61 -11.12 -9.39
C LYS A 58 -3.15 -12.46 -8.82
N LYS A 59 -1.94 -12.54 -8.26
CA LYS A 59 -1.39 -13.80 -7.70
C LYS A 59 -2.15 -14.29 -6.49
N ARG A 60 -2.76 -13.39 -5.71
CA ARG A 60 -3.57 -13.71 -4.53
C ARG A 60 -5.04 -13.97 -4.87
N GLY A 61 -5.46 -13.85 -6.12
CA GLY A 61 -6.86 -14.02 -6.53
C GLY A 61 -7.78 -12.94 -5.97
N LEU A 62 -7.24 -11.77 -5.62
CA LEU A 62 -8.02 -10.64 -5.11
C LEU A 62 -8.70 -9.91 -6.26
N ARG A 63 -9.93 -9.46 -6.04
CA ARG A 63 -10.68 -8.59 -6.97
C ARG A 63 -10.24 -7.14 -6.85
N SER A 64 -9.82 -6.73 -5.65
CA SER A 64 -9.35 -5.38 -5.37
C SER A 64 -8.25 -5.39 -4.32
N ILE A 65 -7.35 -4.41 -4.41
CA ILE A 65 -6.37 -4.14 -3.35
C ILE A 65 -7.04 -3.73 -2.03
N ASN A 66 -8.29 -3.24 -2.08
CA ASN A 66 -9.03 -2.87 -0.87
C ASN A 66 -9.35 -4.07 0.02
N GLU A 67 -9.34 -5.30 -0.52
CA GLU A 67 -9.64 -6.52 0.25
C GLU A 67 -8.54 -6.85 1.28
N ILE A 68 -7.37 -6.20 1.18
CA ILE A 68 -6.30 -6.37 2.17
C ILE A 68 -6.23 -5.26 3.21
N VAL A 69 -7.05 -4.21 3.10
CA VAL A 69 -6.95 -3.05 4.01
C VAL A 69 -7.30 -3.47 5.43
N GLY A 70 -6.34 -3.32 6.33
CA GLY A 70 -6.52 -3.59 7.76
C GLY A 70 -6.60 -5.07 8.14
N LEU A 71 -6.25 -6.01 7.26
CA LEU A 71 -6.31 -7.45 7.56
C LEU A 71 -5.50 -7.86 8.80
N SER A 72 -4.45 -7.11 9.16
CA SER A 72 -3.65 -7.40 10.36
C SER A 72 -4.38 -7.20 11.68
N HIS A 73 -5.52 -6.49 11.68
CA HIS A 73 -6.34 -6.25 12.87
C HIS A 73 -7.44 -7.31 13.06
N ASN A 74 -7.54 -8.28 12.15
CA ASN A 74 -8.55 -9.35 12.19
C ASN A 74 -7.98 -10.69 12.68
N LEU A 75 -6.81 -10.68 13.31
CA LEU A 75 -6.13 -11.84 13.89
C LEU A 75 -6.33 -11.92 15.41
#